data_AF-A0A916NI41-F1
#
_entry.id   AF-A0A916NI41-F1
#
_cell.length_a   1.000
_cell.length_b   1.000
_cell.length_c   1.000
_cell.angle_alpha   90.00
_cell.angle_beta   90.00
_cell.angle_gamma   90.00
#
_symmetry.space_group_name_H-M   'P 1'
#
loop_
_entity.id
_entity.type
_entity.pdbx_description
1 polymer ?
#
loop_
_entity_poly.entity_id
_entity_poly.type
_entity_poly.pdbx_seq_one_letter_code
_entity_poly.pdbx_strand_id
1 'polypeptide(L)'
;MTLKTLVYRDRRTGEWCADVALTDNQGRTDGSTWLTLAPSWAEAMQAAAAMRALLARLLMDQVHAERTIRRYGPIVHPTPEPTC
;
A
#
# COMPACT_ATOMS: atom_id res chain seq x y z
N MET A 1 1.67 -11.98 2.10
CA MET A 1 1.03 -10.73 2.55
C MET A 1 -0.19 -10.48 1.68
N THR A 2 -1.28 -10.04 2.29
CA THR A 2 -2.57 -9.82 1.63
C THR A 2 -3.15 -8.49 2.11
N LEU A 3 -3.75 -7.72 1.22
CA LEU A 3 -4.49 -6.51 1.58
C LEU A 3 -5.89 -6.88 2.06
N LYS A 4 -6.26 -6.43 3.26
CA LYS A 4 -7.62 -6.52 3.80
C LYS A 4 -8.26 -5.15 3.83
N THR A 5 -9.55 -5.13 3.51
CA THR A 5 -10.38 -3.94 3.55
C THR A 5 -11.37 -4.04 4.70
N LEU A 6 -11.47 -2.99 5.49
CA LEU A 6 -12.41 -2.84 6.59
C LEU A 6 -13.25 -1.59 6.32
N VAL A 7 -14.57 -1.77 6.28
CA VAL A 7 -15.52 -0.64 6.21
C VAL A 7 -16.40 -0.71 7.44
N TYR A 8 -16.43 0.37 8.21
CA TYR A 8 -17.16 0.44 9.47
C TYR A 8 -17.75 1.82 9.66
N ARG A 9 -18.69 1.95 10.61
CA ARG A 9 -19.27 3.24 10.98
C ARG A 9 -18.62 3.72 12.26
N ASP A 10 -18.04 4.92 12.25
CA ASP A 10 -17.48 5.52 13.44
C ASP A 10 -18.61 5.90 14.41
N ARG A 11 -18.48 5.49 15.68
CA ARG A 11 -19.52 5.73 16.69
C ARG A 11 -19.51 7.15 17.26
N ARG A 12 -18.40 7.87 17.14
CA ARG A 12 -18.22 9.23 17.67
C ARG A 12 -18.67 10.27 16.64
N THR A 13 -18.29 10.10 15.38
CA THR A 13 -18.64 11.04 14.30
C THR A 13 -19.88 10.61 13.53
N GLY A 14 -20.25 9.33 13.58
CA GLY A 14 -21.39 8.78 12.84
C GLY A 14 -21.10 8.55 11.35
N GLU A 15 -19.90 8.88 10.90
CA GLU A 15 -19.43 8.79 9.51
C GLU A 15 -19.03 7.35 9.15
N TRP A 16 -18.98 7.07 7.86
CA TRP A 16 -18.45 5.80 7.36
C TRP A 16 -16.94 5.90 7.17
N CYS A 17 -16.23 4.94 7.73
CA CYS A 17 -14.79 4.80 7.63
C CYS A 17 -14.44 3.66 6.69
N ALA A 18 -13.46 3.89 5.83
CA ALA A 18 -12.81 2.86 5.04
C ALA A 18 -11.33 2.77 5.41
N ASP A 19 -10.88 1.56 5.74
CA ASP A 19 -9.52 1.25 6.13
C ASP A 19 -8.99 0.09 5.26
N VAL A 20 -7.74 0.21 4.81
CA VAL A 20 -7.03 -0.84 4.09
C VAL A 20 -5.72 -1.14 4.83
N ALA A 21 -5.58 -2.39 5.22
CA ALA A 21 -4.46 -2.86 6.04
C ALA A 21 -3.72 -4.00 5.36
N LEU A 22 -2.40 -4.00 5.50
CA LEU A 22 -1.55 -5.11 5.07
C LEU A 22 -1.55 -6.18 6.16
N THR A 23 -1.94 -7.39 5.79
CA THR A 23 -1.96 -8.54 6.67
C THR A 23 -0.91 -9.54 6.23
N ASP A 24 -0.16 -10.11 7.16
CA ASP A 24 0.75 -11.21 6.87
C ASP A 24 -0.02 -12.52 6.62
N ASN A 25 0.72 -13.59 6.30
CA ASN A 25 0.13 -14.91 6.03
C ASN A 25 -0.40 -15.60 7.30
N GLN A 26 -0.10 -15.07 8.48
CA GLN A 26 -0.55 -15.56 9.79
C GLN A 26 -1.78 -14.80 10.28
N GLY A 27 -2.26 -13.83 9.49
CA GLY A 27 -3.44 -13.03 9.82
C GLY A 27 -3.14 -11.86 10.75
N ARG A 28 -1.87 -11.57 11.06
CA ARG A 28 -1.48 -10.38 11.82
C ARG A 28 -1.53 -9.16 10.92
N THR A 29 -2.16 -8.10 11.43
CA THR A 29 -2.21 -6.79 10.78
C THR A 29 -1.11 -5.92 11.35
N ASP A 30 -0.14 -5.51 10.51
CA ASP A 30 1.00 -4.68 10.93
C ASP A 30 0.66 -3.17 10.96
N GLY A 31 -0.61 -2.85 11.27
CA GLY A 31 -1.16 -1.49 11.31
C GLY A 31 -2.16 -1.20 10.18
N SER A 32 -3.02 -0.21 10.41
CA SER A 32 -3.89 0.37 9.40
C SER A 32 -3.10 1.44 8.65
N THR A 33 -3.11 1.38 7.31
CA THR A 33 -2.24 2.25 6.52
C THR A 33 -2.99 3.52 6.09
N TRP A 34 -4.30 3.45 5.80
CA TRP A 34 -5.05 4.56 5.21
C TRP A 34 -6.51 4.56 5.68
N LEU A 35 -6.95 5.66 6.30
CA LEU A 35 -8.33 5.88 6.75
C LEU A 35 -8.98 6.99 5.93
N THR A 36 -10.12 6.69 5.30
CA THR A 36 -10.98 7.69 4.65
C THR A 36 -12.30 7.78 5.39
N LEU A 37 -12.73 9.02 5.67
CA LEU A 37 -14.06 9.35 6.16
C LEU A 37 -14.98 9.65 4.96
N ALA A 38 -16.17 9.05 4.96
CA ALA A 38 -17.16 9.19 3.91
C ALA A 38 -18.56 9.39 4.50
N PRO A 39 -19.41 10.20 3.85
CA PRO A 39 -20.76 10.48 4.31
C PRO A 39 -21.71 9.29 4.11
N SER A 40 -21.37 8.33 3.23
CA SER A 40 -22.19 7.14 2.96
C SER A 40 -21.38 5.84 2.89
N TRP A 41 -22.04 4.71 3.13
CA TRP A 41 -21.41 3.39 3.01
C TRP A 41 -20.90 3.12 1.60
N ALA A 42 -21.66 3.54 0.58
CA ALA A 42 -21.29 3.35 -0.82
C ALA A 42 -20.00 4.11 -1.17
N GLU A 43 -19.88 5.35 -0.72
CA GLU A 43 -18.66 6.16 -0.90
C GLU A 43 -17.47 5.56 -0.14
N ALA A 44 -17.67 5.08 1.09
CA ALA A 44 -16.63 4.38 1.83
C ALA A 44 -16.14 3.13 1.09
N MET A 45 -17.06 2.33 0.54
CA MET A 45 -16.71 1.13 -0.26
C MET A 45 -15.94 1.49 -1.54
N GLN A 46 -16.35 2.54 -2.24
CA GLN A 46 -15.64 3.01 -3.44
C GLN A 46 -14.23 3.51 -3.11
N ALA A 47 -14.10 4.32 -2.04
CA ALA A 47 -12.81 4.77 -1.55
C ALA A 47 -11.91 3.58 -1.17
N ALA A 48 -12.46 2.58 -0.48
CA ALA A 48 -11.74 1.39 -0.08
C ALA A 48 -11.25 0.57 -1.28
N ALA A 49 -12.09 0.41 -2.31
CA ALA A 49 -11.73 -0.28 -3.54
C ALA A 49 -10.61 0.45 -4.30
N ALA A 50 -10.71 1.77 -4.42
CA ALA A 50 -9.70 2.60 -5.06
C ALA A 50 -8.36 2.54 -4.31
N MET A 51 -8.38 2.67 -2.99
CA MET A 51 -7.17 2.56 -2.15
C MET A 51 -6.52 1.19 -2.26
N ARG A 52 -7.32 0.11 -2.23
CA ARG A 52 -6.80 -1.26 -2.38
C ARG A 52 -6.14 -1.47 -3.74
N ALA A 53 -6.72 -0.95 -4.83
CA ALA A 53 -6.12 -1.04 -6.16
C ALA A 53 -4.79 -0.29 -6.25
N LEU A 54 -4.72 0.91 -5.69
CA LEU A 54 -3.49 1.72 -5.63
C LEU A 54 -2.39 1.02 -4.82
N LEU A 55 -2.71 0.52 -3.63
CA LEU A 55 -1.76 -0.21 -2.79
C LEU A 55 -1.28 -1.50 -3.45
N ALA A 56 -2.16 -2.25 -4.12
CA ALA A 56 -1.77 -3.44 -4.86
C ALA A 56 -0.78 -3.09 -5.99
N ARG A 57 -0.99 -1.95 -6.67
CA ARG A 57 -0.08 -1.46 -7.71
C ARG A 57 1.28 -1.10 -7.14
N LEU A 58 1.32 -0.33 -6.05
CA LEU A 58 2.56 0.07 -5.38
C LEU A 58 3.36 -1.14 -4.86
N LEU A 59 2.68 -2.13 -4.27
CA LEU A 59 3.33 -3.37 -3.82
C LEU A 59 3.91 -4.16 -5.00
N MET A 60 3.19 -4.25 -6.12
CA MET A 60 3.72 -4.86 -7.33
C MET A 60 4.95 -4.10 -7.84
N ASP A 61 4.93 -2.77 -7.87
CA ASP A 61 6.04 -1.96 -8.34
C ASP A 61 7.27 -2.09 -7.43
N GLN A 62 7.09 -2.14 -6.11
CA GLN A 62 8.17 -2.45 -5.16
C GLN A 62 8.77 -3.84 -5.42
N VAL A 63 7.94 -4.88 -5.60
CA VAL A 63 8.43 -6.23 -5.93
C VAL A 63 9.21 -6.23 -7.26
N HIS A 64 8.76 -5.47 -8.25
CA HIS A 64 9.48 -5.33 -9.52
C HIS A 64 10.81 -4.59 -9.34
N ALA A 65 10.85 -3.51 -8.56
CA ALA A 65 12.07 -2.77 -8.25
C ALA A 65 13.08 -3.65 -7.51
N GLU A 66 12.65 -4.38 -6.48
CA GLU A 66 13.50 -5.33 -5.74
C GLU A 66 14.04 -6.45 -6.64
N ARG A 67 13.18 -7.02 -7.50
CA ARG A 67 13.61 -8.02 -8.48
C ARG A 67 14.65 -7.46 -9.46
N THR A 68 14.47 -6.23 -9.91
CA THR A 68 15.40 -5.56 -10.82
C THR A 68 16.74 -5.34 -10.14
N ILE A 69 16.76 -4.84 -8.90
CA ILE A 69 17.99 -4.66 -8.11
C ILE A 69 18.70 -6.00 -7.89
N ARG A 70 17.97 -7.06 -7.55
CA ARG A 70 18.56 -8.40 -7.37
C ARG A 70 19.11 -9.00 -8.67
N ARG A 71 18.44 -8.73 -9.81
CA ARG A 71 18.80 -9.31 -11.11
C ARG A 71 19.95 -8.59 -11.79
N TYR A 72 20.05 -7.28 -11.61
CA TYR A 72 21.03 -6.44 -12.30
C TYR A 72 22.11 -5.86 -11.37
N GLY A 73 22.01 -6.10 -10.05
CA GLY A 73 22.84 -5.44 -9.04
C GLY A 73 22.57 -3.94 -8.97
N PRO A 74 23.13 -3.22 -7.99
CA PRO A 74 23.19 -1.76 -8.09
C PRO A 74 23.94 -1.42 -9.38
N ILE A 75 23.36 -0.56 -10.22
CA ILE A 75 24.08 0.03 -11.35
C ILE A 75 25.14 0.95 -10.73
N VAL A 76 26.32 0.39 -10.45
CA VAL A 76 27.50 1.18 -10.12
C VAL A 76 27.91 1.83 -11.43
N HIS A 77 27.54 3.09 -11.62
CA HIS A 77 28.19 3.91 -12.63
C HIS A 77 29.68 3.94 -12.28
N PRO A 78 30.59 3.42 -13.13
CA PRO A 78 32.01 3.60 -12.89
C PRO A 78 32.26 5.11 -12.86
N THR A 79 32.70 5.59 -11.70
CA THR A 79 33.21 6.95 -11.57
C THR A 79 34.40 7.03 -12.52
N PRO A 80 34.42 7.94 -13.51
CA PRO A 80 35.58 8.05 -14.39
C PRO A 80 36.79 8.38 -13.52
N GLU A 81 37.85 7.57 -13.63
CA GLU A 81 39.11 7.83 -12.95
C GLU A 81 39.62 9.21 -13.34
N PRO A 82 40.15 10.00 -12.39
CA PRO A 82 40.77 11.28 -12.73
C PRO A 82 42.01 10.99 -13.57
N THR A 83 41.96 11.30 -14.86
CA THR A 83 43.14 11.38 -15.72
C THR A 83 44.09 12.44 -15.15
N CYS A 84 45.31 11.99 -14.82
CA CYS A 84 46.43 12.84 -14.44
C CYS A 84 46.94 13.69 -15.63
#